data_AF-A0A562LGZ7-F1
#
_entry.id   AF-A0A562LGZ7-F1
#
_cell.length_a   1.000
_cell.length_b   1.000
_cell.length_c   1.000
_cell.angle_alpha   90.00
_cell.angle_beta   90.00
_cell.angle_gamma   90.00
#
_symmetry.space_group_name_H-M   'P 1'
#
loop_
_entity.id
_entity.type
_entity.pdbx_description
1 polymer ?
#
loop_
_entity_poly.entity_id
_entity_poly.type
_entity_poly.pdbx_seq_one_letter_code
_entity_poly.pdbx_strand_id
1 'polypeptide(L)'
;MLAPLPDRRVIAAVFPADTDEARALRAVPGEPYGVLRRFDLLGARDLSSESLLLAELRRVHLLGWLNPEYLGRDGTKRPCKGPNCGGVTLETNLGITANGYADPDFHGWEVKQHGVGSWAKPKASRVTLMTPEPSGGAYVEEGPKYFVRTWGYPDQLGRADRRNFGGIYRVGGAANERTRLRLVLSGFDEPTGRFEGDGAVMLVDGDERVAASWSFAKLIDHWKRKHAKAVFVPSIIRKDPSIQYHYGSKVDLAAGGRFSLLLKAFAYGSVHYDPGIKLETVDSVEKLKRRSQFRIDSRYLDSLYESFRQVDLLA
;
A
#
# COMPACT_ATOMS: atom_id res chain seq x y z
N MET A 1 31.86 3.82 2.45
CA MET A 1 31.18 3.60 3.74
C MET A 1 29.93 4.47 3.75
N LEU A 2 28.77 3.93 4.16
CA LEU A 2 27.51 4.67 4.29
C LEU A 2 27.12 4.66 5.77
N ALA A 3 27.34 5.77 6.46
CA ALA A 3 26.84 5.95 7.82
C ALA A 3 25.63 6.90 7.77
N PRO A 4 24.43 6.47 8.19
CA PRO A 4 23.34 7.41 8.41
C PRO A 4 23.70 8.26 9.64
N LEU A 5 23.78 9.57 9.46
CA LEU A 5 23.84 10.50 10.59
C LEU A 5 22.45 10.61 11.24
N PRO A 6 22.37 11.02 12.53
CA PRO A 6 21.09 11.25 13.23
C PRO A 6 20.14 12.22 12.51
N ASP A 7 20.66 13.07 11.62
CA ASP A 7 19.92 14.03 10.81
C ASP A 7 19.56 13.53 9.39
N ARG A 8 19.67 12.21 9.14
CA ARG A 8 19.33 11.54 7.87
C ARG A 8 20.21 11.90 6.67
N ARG A 9 21.35 12.58 6.87
CA ARG A 9 22.36 12.69 5.82
C ARG A 9 23.03 11.35 5.60
N VAL A 10 23.24 11.02 4.33
CA VAL A 10 24.00 9.84 3.90
C VAL A 10 25.37 10.32 3.45
N ILE A 11 26.42 9.95 4.18
CA ILE A 11 27.79 10.18 3.72
C ILE A 11 28.19 8.98 2.88
N ALA A 12 28.49 9.20 1.60
CA ALA A 12 29.13 8.20 0.75
C ALA A 12 30.63 8.49 0.70
N ALA A 13 31.45 7.53 1.12
CA ALA A 13 32.90 7.58 0.96
C ALA A 13 33.35 6.62 -0.14
N VAL A 14 34.14 7.14 -1.09
CA VAL A 14 34.83 6.38 -2.14
C VAL A 14 36.30 6.31 -1.77
N PHE A 15 36.85 5.09 -1.80
CA PHE A 15 38.27 4.85 -1.53
C PHE A 15 38.92 4.31 -2.81
N PRO A 16 40.14 4.78 -3.15
CA PRO A 16 40.96 4.12 -4.16
C PRO A 16 41.17 2.63 -3.83
N ALA A 17 41.28 1.79 -4.86
CA ALA A 17 41.24 0.33 -4.71
C ALA A 17 42.42 -0.26 -3.90
N ASP A 18 43.51 0.50 -3.79
CA ASP A 18 44.79 0.14 -3.20
C ASP A 18 44.94 0.59 -1.74
N THR A 19 44.01 1.38 -1.20
CA THR A 19 44.12 1.84 0.20
C THR A 19 43.83 0.73 1.20
N ASP A 20 44.35 0.90 2.43
CA ASP A 20 44.13 -0.04 3.52
C ASP A 20 42.65 -0.13 3.90
N GLU A 21 41.90 0.95 3.79
CA GLU A 21 40.45 0.99 4.05
C GLU A 21 39.66 0.19 3.01
N ALA A 22 40.03 0.30 1.73
CA ALA A 22 39.39 -0.48 0.67
C ALA A 22 39.66 -1.98 0.82
N ARG A 23 40.90 -2.35 1.22
CA ARG A 23 41.28 -3.74 1.51
C ARG A 23 40.53 -4.27 2.74
N ALA A 24 40.44 -3.49 3.82
CA ALA A 24 39.70 -3.87 5.02
C ALA A 24 38.20 -4.08 4.74
N LEU A 25 37.56 -3.20 3.96
CA LEU A 25 36.15 -3.31 3.62
C LEU A 25 35.84 -4.51 2.70
N ARG A 26 36.76 -4.91 1.82
CA ARG A 26 36.60 -6.13 1.01
C ARG A 26 36.62 -7.41 1.83
N ALA A 27 37.25 -7.39 3.00
CA ALA A 27 37.34 -8.53 3.89
C ALA A 27 36.08 -8.73 4.77
N VAL A 28 35.14 -7.77 4.76
CA VAL A 28 33.90 -7.81 5.53
C VAL A 28 32.72 -8.10 4.59
N PRO A 29 31.76 -8.98 4.94
CA PRO A 29 30.58 -9.21 4.13
C PRO A 29 29.64 -7.99 4.18
N GLY A 30 29.61 -7.21 3.10
CA GLY A 30 28.64 -6.12 2.89
C GLY A 30 27.44 -6.57 2.06
N GLU A 31 26.26 -6.01 2.35
CA GLU A 31 25.01 -6.27 1.61
C GLU A 31 25.07 -5.59 0.22
N PRO A 32 24.76 -6.29 -0.88
CA PRO A 32 24.68 -5.69 -2.22
C PRO A 32 23.61 -4.60 -2.30
N TYR A 33 23.95 -3.43 -2.84
CA TYR A 33 23.01 -2.34 -3.09
C TYR A 33 23.35 -1.65 -4.43
N GLY A 34 22.79 -2.17 -5.53
CA GLY A 34 23.15 -1.74 -6.88
C GLY A 34 24.63 -1.98 -7.19
N VAL A 35 25.36 -0.94 -7.63
CA VAL A 35 26.83 -0.99 -7.85
C VAL A 35 27.65 -0.76 -6.56
N LEU A 36 26.98 -0.52 -5.44
CA LEU A 36 27.59 -0.27 -4.14
C LEU A 36 27.42 -1.47 -3.20
N ARG A 37 28.15 -1.44 -2.09
CA ARG A 37 27.96 -2.35 -0.96
C ARG A 37 27.69 -1.56 0.30
N ARG A 38 26.69 -2.02 1.07
CA ARG A 38 26.34 -1.48 2.37
C ARG A 38 27.06 -2.27 3.46
N PHE A 39 27.64 -1.56 4.42
CA PHE A 39 28.33 -2.13 5.56
C PHE A 39 27.74 -1.52 6.83
N ASP A 40 27.39 -2.37 7.79
CA ASP A 40 26.94 -1.92 9.10
C ASP A 40 28.17 -1.64 9.99
N LEU A 41 28.17 -0.48 10.66
CA LEU A 41 29.26 -0.09 11.55
C LEU A 41 29.04 -0.68 12.93
N LEU A 42 29.88 -1.64 13.30
CA LEU A 42 29.90 -2.24 14.63
C LEU A 42 30.23 -1.15 15.68
N GLY A 43 29.22 -0.67 16.41
CA GLY A 43 29.43 0.33 17.47
C GLY A 43 28.18 1.07 17.96
N ALA A 44 27.10 1.11 17.19
CA ALA A 44 25.78 1.39 17.75
C ALA A 44 25.22 0.05 18.27
N ARG A 45 24.53 0.03 19.42
CA ARG A 45 23.69 -1.13 19.73
C ARG A 45 22.66 -1.22 18.60
N ASP A 46 22.85 -2.19 17.68
CA ASP A 46 22.03 -2.35 16.49
C ASP A 46 20.59 -2.69 16.91
N LEU A 47 19.78 -1.65 17.13
CA LEU A 47 18.34 -1.81 17.14
C LEU A 47 17.97 -2.22 15.72
N SER A 48 17.46 -3.44 15.58
CA SER A 48 16.95 -3.94 14.29
C SER A 48 15.96 -2.95 13.68
N SER A 49 15.76 -2.97 12.35
CA SER A 49 14.73 -2.15 11.68
C SER A 49 13.35 -2.28 12.35
N GLU A 50 13.02 -3.46 12.86
CA GLU A 50 11.82 -3.71 13.64
C GLU A 50 11.86 -2.97 14.98
N SER A 51 12.96 -3.07 15.74
CA SER A 51 13.11 -2.38 17.02
C SER A 51 13.02 -0.86 16.88
N LEU A 52 13.59 -0.29 15.82
CA LEU A 52 13.47 1.13 15.48
C LEU A 52 12.01 1.50 15.15
N LEU A 53 11.33 0.68 14.36
CA LEU A 53 9.92 0.89 14.01
C LEU A 53 9.03 0.86 15.25
N LEU A 54 9.19 -0.16 16.11
CA LEU A 54 8.41 -0.30 17.34
C LEU A 54 8.68 0.85 18.31
N ALA A 55 9.93 1.31 18.43
CA ALA A 55 10.26 2.48 19.26
C ALA A 55 9.55 3.75 18.76
N GLU A 56 9.56 4.00 17.45
CA GLU A 56 8.87 5.15 16.86
C GLU A 56 7.35 5.03 16.96
N LEU A 57 6.77 3.85 16.70
CA LEU A 57 5.34 3.62 16.87
C LEU A 57 4.90 3.80 18.32
N ARG A 58 5.71 3.36 19.30
CA ARG A 58 5.48 3.62 20.72
C ARG A 58 5.47 5.12 21.00
N ARG A 59 6.46 5.86 20.48
CA ARG A 59 6.49 7.33 20.62
C ARG A 59 5.22 7.97 20.04
N VAL A 60 4.80 7.55 18.83
CA VAL A 60 3.57 8.06 18.19
C VAL A 60 2.31 7.74 19.01
N HIS A 61 2.20 6.52 19.53
CA HIS A 61 1.09 6.13 20.42
C HIS A 61 1.01 7.03 21.66
N LEU A 62 2.16 7.29 22.30
CA LEU A 62 2.27 8.10 23.52
C LEU A 62 1.96 9.60 23.30
N LEU A 63 1.99 10.09 22.06
CA LEU A 63 1.55 11.46 21.74
C LEU A 63 0.02 11.63 21.88
N GLY A 64 -0.75 10.54 21.93
CA GLY A 64 -2.20 10.62 22.06
C GLY A 64 -2.88 11.12 20.78
N TRP A 65 -3.75 12.13 20.93
CA TRP A 65 -4.56 12.66 19.82
C TRP A 65 -3.76 13.63 18.97
N LEU A 66 -3.59 13.28 17.69
CA LEU A 66 -2.82 14.04 16.72
C LEU A 66 -3.73 14.72 15.70
N ASN A 67 -3.42 15.98 15.39
CA ASN A 67 -4.07 16.72 14.31
C ASN A 67 -3.66 16.12 12.95
N PRO A 68 -4.56 16.14 11.95
CA PRO A 68 -4.26 15.62 10.63
C PRO A 68 -3.23 16.49 9.91
N GLU A 69 -2.07 15.93 9.63
CA GLU A 69 -0.94 16.62 9.02
C GLU A 69 -0.29 15.74 7.95
N TYR A 70 0.36 16.38 6.96
CA TYR A 70 1.25 15.72 6.02
C TYR A 70 2.63 16.39 6.05
N LEU A 71 3.68 15.59 5.87
CA LEU A 71 5.04 16.08 5.69
C LEU A 71 5.31 16.41 4.22
N GLY A 72 5.48 17.70 3.93
CA GLY A 72 5.85 18.20 2.61
C GLY A 72 7.26 17.77 2.20
N ARG A 73 7.56 17.87 0.90
CA ARG A 73 8.91 17.57 0.35
C ARG A 73 9.99 18.52 0.88
N ASP A 74 9.59 19.71 1.31
CA ASP A 74 10.44 20.72 1.96
C ASP A 74 10.67 20.44 3.45
N GLY A 75 10.15 19.32 3.97
CA GLY A 75 10.22 18.97 5.40
C GLY A 75 9.21 19.71 6.28
N THR A 76 8.33 20.53 5.70
CA THR A 76 7.32 21.28 6.48
C THR A 76 6.07 20.44 6.73
N LYS A 77 5.53 20.50 7.95
CA LYS A 77 4.23 19.90 8.28
C LYS A 77 3.11 20.84 7.86
N ARG A 78 2.08 20.30 7.20
CA ARG A 78 0.94 21.07 6.71
C ARG A 78 -0.38 20.33 6.99
N PRO A 79 -1.51 21.03 7.17
CA PRO A 79 -2.79 20.38 7.45
C PRO A 79 -3.18 19.40 6.34
N CYS A 80 -3.58 18.19 6.73
CA CYS A 80 -4.15 17.20 5.83
C CYS A 80 -5.68 17.30 5.81
N LYS A 81 -6.26 17.28 4.61
CA LYS A 81 -7.72 17.19 4.41
C LYS A 81 -8.06 15.98 3.54
N GLY A 82 -8.97 15.14 4.00
CA GLY A 82 -9.49 14.02 3.22
C GLY A 82 -9.50 12.69 3.99
N PRO A 83 -10.02 11.64 3.34
CA PRO A 83 -10.24 10.34 3.98
C PRO A 83 -8.95 9.53 4.23
N ASN A 84 -7.83 9.92 3.62
CA ASN A 84 -6.53 9.26 3.77
C ASN A 84 -5.67 9.86 4.90
N CYS A 85 -6.13 10.91 5.57
CA CYS A 85 -5.31 11.64 6.54
C CYS A 85 -4.89 10.81 7.76
N GLY A 86 -5.63 9.75 8.12
CA GLY A 86 -5.20 8.84 9.19
C GLY A 86 -3.85 8.18 8.89
N GLY A 87 -3.65 7.67 7.68
CA GLY A 87 -2.37 7.09 7.24
C GLY A 87 -1.29 8.14 7.06
N VAL A 88 -1.62 9.23 6.36
CA VAL A 88 -0.66 10.32 6.09
C VAL A 88 -0.13 10.97 7.37
N THR A 89 -0.97 11.09 8.40
CA THR A 89 -0.55 11.63 9.71
C THR A 89 0.39 10.65 10.44
N LEU A 90 0.18 9.34 10.30
CA LEU A 90 1.09 8.34 10.85
C LEU A 90 2.45 8.41 10.17
N GLU A 91 2.45 8.38 8.83
CA GLU A 91 3.63 8.54 8.00
C GLU A 91 4.41 9.81 8.38
N THR A 92 3.71 10.94 8.50
CA THR A 92 4.29 12.23 8.91
C THR A 92 4.97 12.15 10.27
N ASN A 93 4.35 11.45 11.23
CA ASN A 93 4.92 11.30 12.56
C ASN A 93 6.09 10.31 12.61
N LEU A 94 6.22 9.41 11.63
CA LEU A 94 7.42 8.60 11.39
C LEU A 94 8.48 9.33 10.55
N GLY A 95 8.20 10.59 10.16
CA GLY A 95 9.05 11.41 9.30
C GLY A 95 9.08 10.94 7.85
N ILE A 96 8.07 10.20 7.40
CA ILE A 96 7.91 9.77 6.01
C ILE A 96 7.27 10.94 5.24
N THR A 97 7.92 11.37 4.17
CA THR A 97 7.41 12.44 3.31
C THR A 97 6.21 11.96 2.50
N ALA A 98 5.34 12.89 2.08
CA ALA A 98 4.29 12.57 1.11
C ALA A 98 4.91 12.46 -0.30
N ASN A 99 5.53 11.32 -0.60
CA ASN A 99 6.07 11.02 -1.92
C ASN A 99 5.47 9.69 -2.38
N GLY A 100 4.62 9.73 -3.42
CA GLY A 100 3.88 8.59 -3.96
C GLY A 100 4.74 7.54 -4.67
N TYR A 101 5.96 7.30 -4.18
CA TYR A 101 6.82 6.22 -4.62
C TYR A 101 6.32 4.88 -4.10
N ALA A 102 6.69 3.82 -4.79
CA ALA A 102 6.25 2.48 -4.49
C ALA A 102 7.16 1.72 -3.51
N ASP A 103 8.11 2.40 -2.87
CA ASP A 103 9.07 1.79 -1.93
C ASP A 103 8.45 1.58 -0.53
N PRO A 104 9.05 0.74 0.33
CA PRO A 104 8.65 0.61 1.73
C PRO A 104 8.83 1.92 2.50
N ASP A 105 7.90 2.19 3.41
CA ASP A 105 7.77 3.49 4.05
C ASP A 105 8.84 3.72 5.14
N PHE A 106 9.19 2.71 5.95
CA PHE A 106 10.11 2.86 7.09
C PHE A 106 11.14 1.72 7.18
N HIS A 107 12.39 1.99 6.83
CA HIS A 107 13.50 1.01 6.94
C HIS A 107 13.17 -0.40 6.38
N GLY A 108 12.45 -0.47 5.25
CA GLY A 108 12.04 -1.72 4.62
C GLY A 108 10.67 -2.27 5.06
N TRP A 109 9.96 -1.55 5.94
CA TRP A 109 8.58 -1.86 6.34
C TRP A 109 7.57 -0.97 5.61
N GLU A 110 6.54 -1.57 5.02
CA GLU A 110 5.34 -0.84 4.62
C GLU A 110 4.48 -0.56 5.85
N VAL A 111 4.10 0.70 6.05
CA VAL A 111 3.31 1.15 7.20
C VAL A 111 1.86 1.37 6.75
N LYS A 112 0.94 0.55 7.26
CA LYS A 112 -0.48 0.63 6.92
C LYS A 112 -1.31 1.01 8.14
N GLN A 113 -1.83 2.22 8.15
CA GLN A 113 -2.88 2.61 9.08
C GLN A 113 -4.23 1.98 8.69
N HIS A 114 -5.00 1.54 9.68
CA HIS A 114 -6.39 1.14 9.48
C HIS A 114 -7.30 1.62 10.62
N GLY A 115 -8.54 2.00 10.29
CA GLY A 115 -9.46 2.62 11.25
C GLY A 115 -10.22 1.59 12.07
N VAL A 116 -10.24 1.73 13.39
CA VAL A 116 -11.03 0.90 14.31
C VAL A 116 -12.05 1.74 15.06
N GLY A 117 -13.19 1.13 15.44
CA GLY A 117 -14.26 1.83 16.16
C GLY A 117 -13.95 2.07 17.64
N SER A 118 -13.30 1.11 18.29
CA SER A 118 -12.76 1.24 19.65
C SER A 118 -11.63 0.23 19.85
N TRP A 119 -10.79 0.46 20.86
CA TRP A 119 -9.71 -0.47 21.22
C TRP A 119 -10.25 -1.81 21.75
N ALA A 120 -11.37 -1.77 22.47
CA ALA A 120 -11.99 -2.96 23.07
C ALA A 120 -12.70 -3.84 22.03
N LYS A 121 -13.21 -3.23 20.95
CA LYS A 121 -13.90 -3.94 19.86
C LYS A 121 -13.38 -3.41 18.52
N PRO A 122 -12.15 -3.77 18.14
CA PRO A 122 -11.59 -3.35 16.87
C PRO A 122 -12.44 -3.94 15.74
N LYS A 123 -13.31 -3.13 15.16
CA LYS A 123 -14.15 -3.54 14.04
C LYS A 123 -13.27 -3.79 12.82
N ALA A 124 -13.60 -4.82 12.07
CA ALA A 124 -13.06 -5.07 10.74
C ALA A 124 -13.10 -3.81 9.87
N SER A 125 -11.99 -3.52 9.22
CA SER A 125 -11.83 -2.37 8.33
C SER A 125 -11.27 -2.80 6.99
N ARG A 126 -11.46 -1.99 5.94
CA ARG A 126 -10.87 -2.27 4.63
C ARG A 126 -9.47 -1.67 4.57
N VAL A 127 -8.47 -2.51 4.37
CA VAL A 127 -7.08 -2.09 4.20
C VAL A 127 -6.76 -2.08 2.71
N THR A 128 -6.19 -0.97 2.23
CA THR A 128 -5.67 -0.90 0.86
C THR A 128 -4.30 -1.57 0.81
N LEU A 129 -4.18 -2.62 0.00
CA LEU A 129 -2.91 -3.29 -0.22
C LEU A 129 -2.07 -2.49 -1.22
N MET A 130 -2.63 -2.26 -2.41
CA MET A 130 -1.95 -1.59 -3.50
C MET A 130 -2.95 -0.89 -4.43
N THR A 131 -2.45 0.04 -5.24
CA THR A 131 -3.27 0.82 -6.18
C THR A 131 -2.74 0.81 -7.63
N PRO A 132 -2.49 -0.37 -8.23
CA PRO A 132 -2.00 -0.44 -9.59
C PRO A 132 -3.09 -0.02 -10.58
N GLU A 133 -2.74 0.81 -11.55
CA GLU A 133 -3.58 1.01 -12.74
C GLU A 133 -3.57 -0.27 -13.61
N PRO A 134 -4.61 -0.53 -14.42
CA PRO A 134 -4.61 -1.62 -15.39
C PRO A 134 -3.37 -1.63 -16.30
N SER A 135 -3.00 -2.81 -16.80
CA SER A 135 -1.93 -3.05 -17.79
C SER A 135 -2.44 -3.55 -19.13
N GLY A 136 -3.72 -3.87 -19.27
CA GLY A 136 -4.32 -4.29 -20.54
C GLY A 136 -5.83 -4.15 -20.57
N GLY A 137 -6.43 -4.67 -21.64
CA GLY A 137 -7.85 -4.54 -21.95
C GLY A 137 -8.22 -3.17 -22.48
N ALA A 138 -9.52 -2.96 -22.71
CA ALA A 138 -10.05 -1.73 -23.29
C ALA A 138 -9.67 -0.46 -22.50
N TYR A 139 -9.46 -0.56 -21.18
CA TYR A 139 -8.95 0.55 -20.37
C TYR A 139 -7.62 1.11 -20.88
N VAL A 140 -6.71 0.26 -21.34
CA VAL A 140 -5.38 0.64 -21.84
C VAL A 140 -5.44 0.93 -23.34
N GLU A 141 -6.14 0.09 -24.10
CA GLU A 141 -6.22 0.18 -25.58
C GLU A 141 -7.02 1.41 -26.05
N GLU A 142 -8.20 1.62 -25.48
CA GLU A 142 -9.12 2.71 -25.85
C GLU A 142 -9.03 3.92 -24.91
N GLY A 143 -8.46 3.67 -23.73
CA GLY A 143 -8.19 4.66 -22.72
C GLY A 143 -9.25 4.77 -21.61
N PRO A 144 -8.89 5.38 -20.47
CA PRO A 144 -9.74 5.37 -19.27
C PRO A 144 -11.06 6.13 -19.40
N LYS A 145 -11.13 7.14 -20.29
CA LYS A 145 -12.38 7.87 -20.56
C LYS A 145 -13.37 6.98 -21.30
N TYR A 146 -12.91 6.24 -22.31
CA TYR A 146 -13.72 5.23 -23.01
C TYR A 146 -14.25 4.22 -22.00
N PHE A 147 -13.39 3.67 -21.16
CA PHE A 147 -13.79 2.70 -20.14
C PHE A 147 -14.94 3.19 -19.25
N VAL A 148 -14.87 4.43 -18.72
CA VAL A 148 -15.96 4.98 -17.88
C VAL A 148 -17.23 5.25 -18.69
N ARG A 149 -17.12 5.61 -19.97
CA ARG A 149 -18.28 5.79 -20.84
C ARG A 149 -18.95 4.47 -21.23
N THR A 150 -18.18 3.39 -21.31
CA THR A 150 -18.72 2.07 -21.67
C THR A 150 -19.31 1.38 -20.46
N TRP A 151 -18.57 1.26 -19.36
CA TRP A 151 -18.96 0.45 -18.19
C TRP A 151 -19.26 1.27 -16.92
N GLY A 152 -19.14 2.59 -16.95
CA GLY A 152 -19.54 3.46 -15.83
C GLY A 152 -21.05 3.70 -15.79
N TYR A 153 -21.55 4.16 -14.66
CA TYR A 153 -22.96 4.47 -14.41
C TYR A 153 -23.16 5.96 -14.06
N PRO A 154 -24.37 6.52 -14.25
CA PRO A 154 -24.67 7.90 -13.85
C PRO A 154 -24.45 8.15 -12.36
N ASP A 155 -24.25 9.41 -11.97
CA ASP A 155 -24.16 9.77 -10.56
C ASP A 155 -25.46 9.45 -9.79
N GLN A 156 -25.33 8.77 -8.65
CA GLN A 156 -26.49 8.33 -7.85
C GLN A 156 -27.09 9.45 -7.00
N LEU A 157 -26.43 10.61 -6.90
CA LEU A 157 -26.94 11.79 -6.21
C LEU A 157 -27.43 12.87 -7.21
N GLY A 158 -27.59 12.50 -8.49
CA GLY A 158 -28.15 13.37 -9.52
C GLY A 158 -27.24 14.50 -10.00
N ARG A 159 -25.92 14.40 -9.78
CA ARG A 159 -24.98 15.39 -10.34
C ARG A 159 -24.94 15.25 -11.86
N ALA A 160 -25.33 16.31 -12.55
CA ALA A 160 -25.27 16.40 -14.00
C ALA A 160 -23.83 16.18 -14.50
N ASP A 161 -23.72 15.65 -15.72
CA ASP A 161 -22.46 15.47 -16.45
C ASP A 161 -21.38 14.69 -15.69
N ARG A 162 -21.81 13.77 -14.82
CA ARG A 162 -20.92 12.90 -14.06
C ARG A 162 -21.28 11.44 -14.24
N ARG A 163 -20.26 10.65 -14.61
CA ARG A 163 -20.28 9.19 -14.57
C ARG A 163 -19.28 8.66 -13.57
N ASN A 164 -19.66 7.59 -12.89
CA ASN A 164 -18.84 6.94 -11.89
C ASN A 164 -18.59 5.49 -12.31
N PHE A 165 -17.45 4.95 -11.92
CA PHE A 165 -17.16 3.53 -11.96
C PHE A 165 -16.63 3.12 -10.59
N GLY A 166 -17.42 2.31 -9.90
CA GLY A 166 -17.21 1.95 -8.51
C GLY A 166 -18.01 0.72 -8.13
N GLY A 167 -17.71 0.14 -6.97
CA GLY A 167 -18.30 -1.11 -6.49
C GLY A 167 -17.23 -2.01 -5.87
N ILE A 168 -17.66 -3.12 -5.28
CA ILE A 168 -16.74 -4.15 -4.79
C ILE A 168 -16.82 -5.32 -5.76
N TYR A 169 -15.68 -5.76 -6.28
CA TYR A 169 -15.61 -6.91 -7.17
C TYR A 169 -14.71 -7.98 -6.54
N ARG A 170 -15.22 -9.21 -6.49
CA ARG A 170 -14.54 -10.39 -5.93
C ARG A 170 -14.42 -11.45 -7.01
N VAL A 171 -13.32 -12.18 -7.02
CA VAL A 171 -13.17 -13.37 -7.88
C VAL A 171 -14.25 -14.37 -7.51
N GLY A 172 -14.86 -15.00 -8.51
CA GLY A 172 -16.00 -15.91 -8.33
C GLY A 172 -17.31 -15.22 -7.93
N GLY A 173 -17.30 -13.89 -7.73
CA GLY A 173 -18.51 -13.11 -7.46
C GLY A 173 -19.33 -12.87 -8.72
N ALA A 174 -20.63 -12.66 -8.54
CA ALA A 174 -21.52 -12.25 -9.62
C ALA A 174 -21.09 -10.91 -10.24
N ALA A 175 -21.49 -10.69 -11.50
CA ALA A 175 -21.29 -9.41 -12.16
C ALA A 175 -21.96 -8.27 -11.37
N ASN A 176 -21.27 -7.14 -11.26
CA ASN A 176 -21.81 -5.98 -10.57
C ASN A 176 -23.05 -5.46 -11.30
N GLU A 177 -24.14 -5.21 -10.58
CA GLU A 177 -25.41 -4.82 -11.20
C GLU A 177 -25.36 -3.53 -12.03
N ARG A 178 -24.49 -2.58 -11.66
CA ARG A 178 -24.42 -1.27 -12.32
C ARG A 178 -23.45 -1.25 -13.51
N THR A 179 -22.32 -1.93 -13.38
CA THR A 179 -21.28 -1.94 -14.42
C THR A 179 -21.35 -3.15 -15.33
N ARG A 180 -22.10 -4.19 -14.91
CA ARG A 180 -22.20 -5.50 -15.55
C ARG A 180 -20.86 -6.23 -15.69
N LEU A 181 -19.81 -5.76 -15.02
CA LEU A 181 -18.49 -6.39 -14.99
C LEU A 181 -18.37 -7.36 -13.83
N ARG A 182 -17.65 -8.47 -14.04
CA ARG A 182 -17.20 -9.40 -13.00
C ARG A 182 -15.68 -9.44 -12.92
N LEU A 183 -15.14 -9.78 -11.75
CA LEU A 183 -13.70 -9.94 -11.55
C LEU A 183 -13.31 -11.41 -11.78
N VAL A 184 -12.24 -11.61 -12.53
CA VAL A 184 -11.70 -12.92 -12.90
C VAL A 184 -10.26 -13.01 -12.46
N LEU A 185 -9.88 -14.20 -12.02
CA LEU A 185 -8.50 -14.59 -11.85
C LEU A 185 -8.18 -15.67 -12.88
N SER A 186 -7.28 -15.36 -13.80
CA SER A 186 -6.86 -16.27 -14.88
C SER A 186 -5.40 -16.67 -14.70
N GLY A 187 -5.07 -17.92 -15.02
CA GLY A 187 -3.72 -18.46 -14.94
C GLY A 187 -3.25 -18.75 -13.51
N PHE A 188 -4.15 -18.95 -12.54
CA PHE A 188 -3.81 -19.38 -11.18
C PHE A 188 -4.47 -20.72 -10.85
N ASP A 189 -3.66 -21.68 -10.42
CA ASP A 189 -4.09 -22.99 -9.93
C ASP A 189 -4.07 -22.98 -8.39
N GLU A 190 -5.25 -22.83 -7.79
CA GLU A 190 -5.41 -22.68 -6.33
C GLU A 190 -4.90 -23.89 -5.53
N PRO A 191 -5.26 -25.15 -5.87
CA PRO A 191 -4.74 -26.34 -5.20
C PRO A 191 -3.22 -26.39 -5.08
N THR A 192 -2.49 -26.11 -6.17
CA THR A 192 -1.03 -26.21 -6.19
C THR A 192 -0.34 -24.90 -5.81
N GLY A 193 -1.05 -23.77 -5.88
CA GLY A 193 -0.50 -22.44 -5.70
C GLY A 193 0.40 -21.97 -6.86
N ARG A 194 0.38 -22.68 -8.00
CA ARG A 194 1.13 -22.32 -9.21
C ARG A 194 0.37 -21.27 -10.00
N PHE A 195 1.11 -20.45 -10.72
CA PHE A 195 0.53 -19.47 -11.64
C PHE A 195 1.35 -19.37 -12.92
N GLU A 196 0.66 -19.01 -13.99
CA GLU A 196 1.20 -18.83 -15.34
C GLU A 196 1.81 -17.43 -15.49
N GLY A 197 2.80 -17.29 -16.37
CA GLY A 197 3.52 -16.03 -16.56
C GLY A 197 2.66 -14.92 -17.19
N ASP A 198 1.69 -15.32 -18.02
CA ASP A 198 0.68 -14.49 -18.68
C ASP A 198 -0.65 -14.42 -17.91
N GLY A 199 -0.70 -14.99 -16.70
CA GLY A 199 -1.84 -14.88 -15.82
C GLY A 199 -2.18 -13.44 -15.43
N ALA A 200 -3.44 -13.20 -15.07
CA ALA A 200 -3.95 -11.86 -14.81
C ALA A 200 -5.17 -11.86 -13.87
N VAL A 201 -5.35 -10.74 -13.18
CA VAL A 201 -6.64 -10.34 -12.61
C VAL A 201 -7.35 -9.47 -13.65
N MET A 202 -8.62 -9.74 -13.94
CA MET A 202 -9.34 -9.07 -15.05
C MET A 202 -10.74 -8.64 -14.65
N LEU A 203 -11.19 -7.52 -15.19
CA LEU A 203 -12.60 -7.16 -15.29
C LEU A 203 -13.11 -7.54 -16.67
N VAL A 204 -14.17 -8.35 -16.69
CA VAL A 204 -14.75 -8.91 -17.91
C VAL A 204 -16.25 -8.61 -17.94
N ASP A 205 -16.78 -8.25 -19.10
CA ASP A 205 -18.20 -8.01 -19.32
C ASP A 205 -18.98 -9.27 -19.74
N GLY A 206 -20.26 -9.11 -20.07
CA GLY A 206 -21.14 -10.23 -20.44
C GLY A 206 -20.81 -10.88 -21.80
N ASP A 207 -20.05 -10.19 -22.65
CA ASP A 207 -19.62 -10.68 -23.97
C ASP A 207 -18.18 -11.24 -23.91
N GLU A 208 -17.67 -11.52 -22.70
CA GLU A 208 -16.30 -11.93 -22.43
C GLU A 208 -15.21 -10.93 -22.87
N ARG A 209 -15.58 -9.66 -23.09
CA ARG A 209 -14.60 -8.62 -23.42
C ARG A 209 -13.85 -8.20 -22.16
N VAL A 210 -12.52 -8.14 -22.26
CA VAL A 210 -11.65 -7.65 -21.19
C VAL A 210 -11.73 -6.13 -21.12
N ALA A 211 -12.51 -5.63 -20.16
CA ALA A 211 -12.67 -4.20 -19.92
C ALA A 211 -11.38 -3.59 -19.31
N ALA A 212 -10.73 -4.31 -18.39
CA ALA A 212 -9.44 -3.95 -17.81
C ALA A 212 -8.74 -5.20 -17.28
N SER A 213 -7.41 -5.25 -17.37
CA SER A 213 -6.63 -6.35 -16.77
C SER A 213 -5.39 -5.85 -16.04
N TRP A 214 -4.94 -6.64 -15.07
CA TRP A 214 -3.68 -6.47 -14.34
C TRP A 214 -2.90 -7.77 -14.47
N SER A 215 -1.80 -7.75 -15.24
CA SER A 215 -0.95 -8.93 -15.40
C SER A 215 -0.29 -9.29 -14.07
N PHE A 216 -0.03 -10.58 -13.86
CA PHE A 216 0.70 -11.05 -12.69
C PHE A 216 2.08 -10.42 -12.59
N ALA A 217 2.79 -10.25 -13.71
CA ALA A 217 4.06 -9.53 -13.74
C ALA A 217 3.96 -8.14 -13.08
N LYS A 218 2.97 -7.33 -13.46
CA LYS A 218 2.76 -5.99 -12.88
C LYS A 218 2.41 -6.07 -11.40
N LEU A 219 1.56 -7.01 -11.00
CA LEU A 219 1.15 -7.16 -9.60
C LEU A 219 2.30 -7.66 -8.71
N ILE A 220 3.13 -8.57 -9.22
CA ILE A 220 4.35 -9.06 -8.56
C ILE A 220 5.30 -7.91 -8.26
N ASP A 221 5.55 -7.03 -9.24
CA ASP A 221 6.45 -5.90 -9.06
C ASP A 221 5.99 -4.93 -7.98
N HIS A 222 4.67 -4.71 -7.87
CA HIS A 222 4.10 -3.90 -6.78
C HIS A 222 4.18 -4.63 -5.43
N TRP A 223 3.83 -5.92 -5.43
CA TRP A 223 3.76 -6.71 -4.21
C TRP A 223 5.14 -6.92 -3.58
N LYS A 224 6.14 -7.37 -4.36
CA LYS A 224 7.49 -7.64 -3.86
C LYS A 224 8.17 -6.39 -3.31
N ARG A 225 7.91 -5.22 -3.91
CA ARG A 225 8.53 -3.96 -3.48
C ARG A 225 8.02 -3.50 -2.11
N LYS A 226 6.73 -3.68 -1.83
CA LYS A 226 6.08 -3.14 -0.62
C LYS A 226 5.87 -4.17 0.49
N HIS A 227 5.48 -5.40 0.15
CA HIS A 227 4.91 -6.34 1.11
C HIS A 227 5.88 -7.44 1.56
N ALA A 228 7.19 -7.21 1.44
CA ALA A 228 8.18 -8.09 2.08
C ALA A 228 8.03 -8.09 3.61
N LYS A 229 7.84 -6.89 4.19
CA LYS A 229 7.50 -6.65 5.60
C LYS A 229 6.47 -5.54 5.68
N ALA A 230 5.48 -5.70 6.55
CA ALA A 230 4.44 -4.69 6.76
C ALA A 230 4.07 -4.59 8.24
N VAL A 231 3.69 -3.39 8.67
CA VAL A 231 3.06 -3.16 9.98
C VAL A 231 1.67 -2.59 9.78
N PHE A 232 0.70 -3.17 10.47
CA PHE A 232 -0.68 -2.69 10.48
C PHE A 232 -0.97 -2.00 11.81
N VAL A 233 -1.23 -0.70 11.73
CA VAL A 233 -1.42 0.16 12.91
C VAL A 233 -2.90 0.56 13.01
N PRO A 234 -3.63 0.10 14.03
CA PRO A 234 -5.01 0.53 14.24
C PRO A 234 -5.04 1.99 14.71
N SER A 235 -6.08 2.73 14.32
CA SER A 235 -6.31 4.09 14.81
C SER A 235 -7.78 4.36 15.07
N ILE A 236 -8.08 5.17 16.09
CA ILE A 236 -9.40 5.76 16.29
C ILE A 236 -9.40 7.19 15.75
N ILE A 237 -10.52 7.59 15.15
CA ILE A 237 -10.79 8.97 14.75
C ILE A 237 -11.82 9.59 15.71
N ARG A 238 -11.53 10.80 16.20
CA ARG A 238 -12.54 11.69 16.78
C ARG A 238 -12.78 12.86 15.83
N LYS A 239 -14.00 13.38 15.83
CA LYS A 239 -14.41 14.48 14.92
C LYS A 239 -14.75 15.78 15.65
N ASP A 240 -14.95 15.71 16.96
CA ASP A 240 -15.35 16.84 17.81
C ASP A 240 -14.28 17.07 18.89
N PRO A 241 -13.85 18.33 19.15
CA PRO A 241 -14.20 19.57 18.44
C PRO A 241 -13.54 19.71 17.05
N SER A 242 -12.59 18.81 16.74
CA SER A 242 -11.90 18.75 15.45
C SER A 242 -11.53 17.31 15.10
N ILE A 243 -11.23 17.07 13.82
CA ILE A 243 -10.75 15.77 13.37
C ILE A 243 -9.36 15.52 13.96
N GLN A 244 -9.21 14.44 14.72
CA GLN A 244 -7.92 14.00 15.27
C GLN A 244 -7.84 12.47 15.25
N TYR A 245 -6.62 11.94 15.22
CA TYR A 245 -6.34 10.51 15.20
C TYR A 245 -5.52 10.11 16.42
N HIS A 246 -5.86 8.97 17.02
CA HIS A 246 -5.03 8.31 18.03
C HIS A 246 -4.68 6.92 17.53
N TYR A 247 -3.41 6.55 17.61
CA TYR A 247 -2.88 5.26 17.14
C TYR A 247 -2.77 4.28 18.30
N GLY A 248 -3.14 3.02 18.08
CA GLY A 248 -3.21 2.00 19.13
C GLY A 248 -1.84 1.47 19.54
N SER A 249 -1.73 0.95 20.77
CA SER A 249 -0.49 0.32 21.26
C SER A 249 -0.30 -1.10 20.71
N LYS A 250 -1.37 -1.78 20.30
CA LYS A 250 -1.32 -3.12 19.73
C LYS A 250 -1.24 -3.02 18.21
N VAL A 251 -0.11 -3.44 17.65
CA VAL A 251 0.16 -3.39 16.20
C VAL A 251 0.45 -4.78 15.68
N ASP A 252 0.07 -5.05 14.43
CA ASP A 252 0.34 -6.34 13.81
C ASP A 252 1.56 -6.23 12.89
N LEU A 253 2.58 -7.04 13.17
CA LEU A 253 3.77 -7.19 12.35
C LEU A 253 3.59 -8.38 11.42
N ALA A 254 3.89 -8.16 10.14
CA ALA A 254 3.73 -9.14 9.09
C ALA A 254 5.01 -9.26 8.25
N ALA A 255 5.40 -10.49 7.91
CA ALA A 255 6.60 -10.78 7.13
C ALA A 255 6.40 -11.98 6.19
N GLY A 256 7.16 -12.01 5.09
CA GLY A 256 7.08 -13.10 4.12
C GLY A 256 5.84 -13.02 3.22
N GLY A 257 5.51 -11.81 2.74
CA GLY A 257 4.41 -11.63 1.80
C GLY A 257 4.71 -12.26 0.45
N ARG A 258 4.28 -13.52 0.23
CA ARG A 258 4.43 -14.21 -1.07
C ARG A 258 3.32 -13.84 -2.04
N PHE A 259 3.66 -13.71 -3.32
CA PHE A 259 2.66 -13.43 -4.35
C PHE A 259 1.60 -14.55 -4.47
N SER A 260 1.98 -15.81 -4.27
CA SER A 260 1.03 -16.92 -4.26
C SER A 260 0.01 -16.82 -3.12
N LEU A 261 0.37 -16.27 -1.96
CA LEU A 261 -0.58 -15.99 -0.87
C LEU A 261 -1.57 -14.90 -1.28
N LEU A 262 -1.10 -13.86 -1.96
CA LEU A 262 -1.98 -12.84 -2.54
C LEU A 262 -2.97 -13.43 -3.55
N LEU A 263 -2.51 -14.32 -4.45
CA LEU A 263 -3.39 -14.99 -5.41
C LEU A 263 -4.42 -15.91 -4.75
N LYS A 264 -4.01 -16.67 -3.71
CA LYS A 264 -4.95 -17.45 -2.87
C LYS A 264 -6.00 -16.56 -2.23
N ALA A 265 -5.60 -15.40 -1.72
CA ALA A 265 -6.52 -14.43 -1.11
C ALA A 265 -7.46 -13.79 -2.15
N PHE A 266 -7.03 -13.63 -3.40
CA PHE A 266 -7.92 -13.28 -4.52
C PHE A 266 -8.92 -14.40 -4.82
N ALA A 267 -8.45 -15.63 -4.99
CA ALA A 267 -9.29 -16.80 -5.30
C ALA A 267 -10.36 -17.05 -4.23
N TYR A 268 -9.97 -16.97 -2.95
CA TYR A 268 -10.87 -17.04 -1.81
C TYR A 268 -11.84 -15.84 -1.72
N GLY A 269 -11.50 -14.73 -2.38
CA GLY A 269 -12.31 -13.52 -2.41
C GLY A 269 -12.15 -12.62 -1.17
N SER A 270 -11.16 -12.83 -0.30
CA SER A 270 -10.84 -11.89 0.79
C SER A 270 -10.23 -10.59 0.24
N VAL A 271 -9.38 -10.71 -0.79
CA VAL A 271 -8.89 -9.57 -1.58
C VAL A 271 -9.90 -9.24 -2.69
N HIS A 272 -10.18 -7.95 -2.86
CA HIS A 272 -11.16 -7.45 -3.81
C HIS A 272 -10.70 -6.18 -4.50
N TYR A 273 -11.28 -5.93 -5.66
CA TYR A 273 -11.15 -4.67 -6.37
C TYR A 273 -12.20 -3.68 -5.87
N ASP A 274 -11.78 -2.48 -5.45
CA ASP A 274 -12.62 -1.39 -4.95
C ASP A 274 -12.30 -0.07 -5.70
N PRO A 275 -12.72 0.05 -6.98
CA PRO A 275 -12.49 1.23 -7.79
C PRO A 275 -13.31 2.43 -7.32
N GLY A 276 -12.79 3.63 -7.62
CA GLY A 276 -13.49 4.89 -7.42
C GLY A 276 -13.18 5.88 -8.53
N ILE A 277 -13.35 5.45 -9.78
CA ILE A 277 -13.08 6.27 -10.96
C ILE A 277 -14.30 7.15 -11.21
N LYS A 278 -14.07 8.42 -11.56
CA LYS A 278 -15.15 9.30 -12.03
C LYS A 278 -14.70 10.13 -13.23
N LEU A 279 -15.64 10.35 -14.14
CA LEU A 279 -15.51 11.27 -15.25
C LEU A 279 -16.59 12.35 -15.05
N GLU A 280 -16.16 13.61 -14.95
CA GLU A 280 -17.06 14.75 -14.77
C GLU A 280 -16.71 15.86 -15.75
N THR A 281 -17.71 16.56 -16.27
CA THR A 281 -17.50 17.76 -17.08
C THR A 281 -17.67 18.99 -16.21
N VAL A 282 -16.66 19.87 -16.18
CA VAL A 282 -16.71 21.14 -15.45
C VAL A 282 -16.21 22.22 -16.41
N ASP A 283 -17.00 23.26 -16.62
CA ASP A 283 -16.70 24.36 -17.55
C ASP A 283 -16.39 23.86 -18.98
N SER A 284 -17.19 22.91 -19.48
CA SER A 284 -16.99 22.22 -20.77
C SER A 284 -15.70 21.40 -20.89
N VAL A 285 -14.97 21.20 -19.80
CA VAL A 285 -13.75 20.38 -19.75
C VAL A 285 -13.99 19.11 -18.97
N GLU A 286 -13.71 17.97 -19.60
CA GLU A 286 -13.78 16.67 -18.94
C GLU A 286 -12.59 16.42 -18.01
N LYS A 287 -12.90 16.17 -16.75
CA LYS A 287 -11.95 15.82 -15.69
C LYS A 287 -12.14 14.36 -15.28
N LEU A 288 -11.09 13.57 -15.49
CA LEU A 288 -11.04 12.18 -15.07
C LEU A 288 -10.29 12.07 -13.73
N LYS A 289 -10.94 11.52 -12.71
CA LYS A 289 -10.29 11.12 -11.46
C LYS A 289 -10.18 9.60 -11.43
N ARG A 290 -8.95 9.10 -11.33
CA ARG A 290 -8.65 7.66 -11.28
C ARG A 290 -8.46 7.21 -9.83
N ARG A 291 -8.88 5.97 -9.56
CA ARG A 291 -8.67 5.28 -8.30
C ARG A 291 -8.91 3.79 -8.54
N SER A 292 -7.82 3.06 -8.66
CA SER A 292 -7.78 1.62 -8.83
C SER A 292 -7.19 1.03 -7.55
N GLN A 293 -7.96 0.27 -6.75
CA GLN A 293 -7.49 -0.20 -5.44
C GLN A 293 -7.79 -1.68 -5.24
N PHE A 294 -6.77 -2.45 -4.87
CA PHE A 294 -6.95 -3.76 -4.29
C PHE A 294 -6.95 -3.67 -2.77
N ARG A 295 -7.98 -4.24 -2.15
CA ARG A 295 -8.23 -4.12 -0.72
C ARG A 295 -8.52 -5.47 -0.11
N ILE A 296 -8.28 -5.59 1.19
CA ILE A 296 -8.63 -6.74 2.01
C ILE A 296 -9.37 -6.27 3.25
N ASP A 297 -10.22 -7.13 3.80
CA ASP A 297 -10.77 -6.92 5.15
C ASP A 297 -9.67 -7.24 6.19
N SER A 298 -9.51 -6.38 7.19
CA SER A 298 -8.41 -6.46 8.15
C SER A 298 -8.36 -7.79 8.91
N ARG A 299 -9.47 -8.54 9.00
CA ARG A 299 -9.53 -9.86 9.63
C ARG A 299 -8.79 -10.96 8.88
N TYR A 300 -8.47 -10.75 7.60
CA TYR A 300 -7.77 -11.72 6.76
C TYR A 300 -6.34 -11.28 6.41
N LEU A 301 -5.79 -10.29 7.11
CA LEU A 301 -4.44 -9.80 6.81
C LEU A 301 -3.37 -10.87 6.99
N ASP A 302 -3.54 -11.72 7.99
CA ASP A 302 -2.68 -12.87 8.27
C ASP A 302 -2.54 -13.81 7.05
N SER A 303 -3.62 -14.01 6.28
CA SER A 303 -3.61 -14.87 5.09
C SER A 303 -2.64 -14.44 3.98
N LEU A 304 -2.13 -13.20 4.03
CA LEU A 304 -1.23 -12.63 3.03
C LEU A 304 0.26 -12.88 3.34
N TYR A 305 0.60 -13.38 4.53
CA TYR A 305 1.98 -13.42 5.04
C TYR A 305 2.32 -14.79 5.64
N GLU A 306 3.60 -15.17 5.61
CA GLU A 306 4.10 -16.38 6.28
C GLU A 306 4.10 -16.23 7.81
N SER A 307 4.39 -15.02 8.29
CA SER A 307 4.39 -14.69 9.72
C SER A 307 3.53 -13.47 9.97
N PHE A 308 2.62 -13.59 10.93
CA PHE A 308 1.75 -12.51 11.39
C PHE A 308 1.64 -12.57 12.91
N ARG A 309 2.04 -11.50 13.60
CA ARG A 309 2.02 -11.46 15.06
C ARG A 309 1.65 -10.08 15.58
N GLN A 310 0.91 -10.05 16.68
CA GLN A 310 0.60 -8.81 17.37
C GLN A 310 1.67 -8.48 18.41
N VAL A 311 2.03 -7.21 18.50
CA VAL A 311 2.97 -6.67 19.50
C VAL A 311 2.28 -5.54 20.25
N ASP A 312 2.40 -5.55 21.58
CA ASP A 312 2.00 -4.41 22.41
C ASP A 312 3.21 -3.49 22.61
N LEU A 313 3.10 -2.25 22.15
CA LEU A 313 4.16 -1.23 22.21
C LEU A 313 4.42 -0.72 23.63
N LEU A 314 3.58 -1.09 24.60
CA LEU A 314 3.70 -0.71 26.01
C LEU A 314 4.16 -1.86 26.92
N ALA A 315 4.37 -3.06 26.37
CA ALA A 315 4.91 -4.20 27.10
C ALA A 315 6.39 -4.03 27.47
#